data_AF-A0AA97AZP6-F1
#
_entry.id   AF-A0AA97AZP6-F1
#
_cell.length_a   1.000
_cell.length_b   1.000
_cell.length_c   1.000
_cell.angle_alpha   90.00
_cell.angle_beta   90.00
_cell.angle_gamma   90.00
#
_symmetry.space_group_name_H-M   'P 1'
#
loop_
_entity.id
_entity.type
_entity.pdbx_description
1 polymer ?
#
loop_
_entity_poly.entity_id
_entity_poly.type
_entity_poly.pdbx_seq_one_letter_code
_entity_poly.pdbx_strand_id
1 'polypeptide(L)'
;MTLITFDDESQKEMANHKWRQQVILVPLQNAWWDETIGENFNQPMGHTLNTLRFPENTTDRQISRLSFIEKQRLTLILELSYTAQAFLQDGLSVNVETDTTSKIEA
;
A
#
# COMPACT_ATOMS: atom_id res chain seq x y z
N MET A 1 -15.82 19.95 -12.28
CA MET A 1 -15.20 18.77 -12.91
C MET A 1 -13.76 18.75 -12.48
N THR A 2 -13.40 17.90 -11.52
CA THR A 2 -12.04 17.86 -10.95
C THR A 2 -11.08 17.33 -12.01
N LEU A 3 -10.02 18.08 -12.29
CA LEU A 3 -8.93 17.64 -13.15
C LEU A 3 -7.99 16.78 -12.31
N ILE A 4 -7.76 15.54 -12.71
CA ILE A 4 -6.77 14.65 -12.10
C ILE A 4 -5.65 14.48 -13.12
N THR A 5 -4.45 14.88 -12.76
CA THR A 5 -3.23 14.77 -13.57
C THR A 5 -2.23 13.88 -12.87
N PHE A 6 -1.49 13.07 -13.64
CA PHE A 6 -0.37 12.27 -13.17
C PHE A 6 0.81 12.53 -14.12
N ASP A 7 1.93 13.01 -13.59
CA ASP A 7 3.12 13.42 -14.38
C ASP A 7 2.78 14.37 -15.55
N ASP A 8 2.03 15.44 -15.25
CA ASP A 8 1.51 16.45 -16.20
C ASP A 8 0.55 15.94 -17.29
N GLU A 9 0.27 14.63 -17.36
CA GLU A 9 -0.75 14.05 -18.23
C GLU A 9 -2.14 14.02 -17.55
N SER A 10 -3.18 14.44 -18.27
CA SER A 10 -4.55 14.35 -17.77
C SER A 10 -5.04 12.90 -17.77
N GLN A 11 -5.69 12.48 -16.68
CA GLN A 11 -6.40 11.20 -16.61
C GLN A 11 -7.31 10.98 -17.83
N LYS A 12 -7.94 12.04 -18.34
CA LYS A 12 -8.88 11.98 -19.47
C LYS A 12 -8.23 11.72 -20.82
N GLU A 13 -6.94 12.03 -20.93
CA GLU A 13 -6.16 11.89 -22.16
C GLU A 13 -5.45 10.53 -22.22
N MET A 14 -5.32 9.85 -21.08
CA MET A 14 -4.76 8.50 -21.01
C MET A 14 -5.83 7.40 -21.15
N ALA A 15 -5.49 6.33 -21.86
CA ALA A 15 -6.34 5.14 -21.94
C ALA A 15 -6.55 4.51 -20.55
N ASN A 16 -7.79 4.17 -20.22
CA ASN A 16 -8.18 3.67 -18.88
C ASN A 16 -7.31 2.52 -18.33
N HIS A 17 -6.85 1.62 -19.20
CA HIS A 17 -6.01 0.49 -18.77
C HIS A 17 -4.60 0.94 -18.37
N LYS A 18 -4.02 1.95 -19.03
CA LYS A 18 -2.73 2.53 -18.65
C LYS A 18 -2.85 3.31 -17.35
N TRP A 19 -3.93 4.08 -17.19
CA TRP A 19 -4.20 4.80 -15.92
C TRP A 19 -4.24 3.85 -14.72
N ARG A 20 -4.98 2.73 -14.82
CA ARG A 20 -5.10 1.77 -13.72
C ARG A 20 -3.83 0.97 -13.42
N GLN A 21 -2.84 0.98 -14.32
CA GLN A 21 -1.52 0.40 -14.06
C GLN A 21 -0.60 1.38 -13.33
N GLN A 22 -0.79 2.68 -13.55
CA GLN A 22 0.03 3.73 -12.96
C GLN A 22 -0.51 4.21 -11.62
N VAL A 23 -1.83 4.30 -11.49
CA VAL A 23 -2.51 4.83 -10.30
C VAL A 23 -3.43 3.76 -9.71
N ILE A 24 -3.14 3.36 -8.48
CA ILE A 24 -3.96 2.41 -7.73
C ILE A 24 -4.78 3.19 -6.69
N LEU A 25 -6.09 2.98 -6.71
CA LEU A 25 -6.97 3.39 -5.61
C LEU A 25 -6.80 2.40 -4.47
N VAL A 26 -6.40 2.90 -3.32
CA VAL A 26 -6.25 2.14 -2.09
C VAL A 26 -7.46 2.44 -1.21
N PRO A 27 -8.32 1.46 -0.96
CA PRO A 27 -9.44 1.65 -0.05
C PRO A 27 -8.94 1.78 1.39
N LEU A 28 -9.69 2.49 2.24
CA LEU A 28 -9.41 2.63 3.67
C LEU A 28 -9.18 1.28 4.38
N GLN A 29 -9.79 0.20 3.88
CA GLN A 29 -9.48 -1.16 4.31
C GLN A 29 -9.21 -2.00 3.09
N ASN A 30 -7.97 -2.47 2.98
CA ASN A 30 -7.60 -3.37 1.89
C ASN A 30 -8.14 -4.77 2.14
N ALA A 31 -8.56 -5.43 1.07
CA ALA A 31 -8.95 -6.83 1.13
C ALA A 31 -7.69 -7.70 1.24
N TRP A 32 -7.67 -8.58 2.22
CA TRP A 32 -6.64 -9.61 2.40
C TRP A 32 -7.26 -10.93 1.95
N TRP A 33 -6.72 -11.50 0.87
CA TRP A 33 -7.30 -12.65 0.20
C TRP A 33 -6.72 -13.96 0.73
N ASP A 34 -5.43 -13.96 1.03
CA ASP A 34 -4.73 -15.12 1.58
C ASP A 34 -4.64 -15.09 3.10
N GLU A 35 -4.36 -16.25 3.69
CA GLU A 35 -4.38 -16.43 5.13
C GLU A 35 -3.21 -15.75 5.83
N THR A 36 -2.04 -15.71 5.19
CA THR A 36 -0.81 -15.13 5.73
C THR A 36 -0.45 -13.81 5.06
N ILE A 37 0.30 -12.96 5.78
CA ILE A 37 0.74 -11.66 5.26
C ILE A 37 1.55 -11.81 3.98
N GLY A 38 2.50 -12.76 3.96
CA GLY A 38 3.46 -12.92 2.87
C GLY A 38 2.82 -13.30 1.55
N GLU A 39 1.79 -14.13 1.59
CA GLU A 39 1.06 -14.60 0.39
C GLU A 39 0.33 -13.47 -0.35
N ASN A 40 -0.06 -12.42 0.38
CA ASN A 40 -0.77 -11.29 -0.22
C ASN A 40 0.17 -10.34 -1.01
N PHE A 41 1.50 -10.42 -0.84
CA PHE A 41 2.43 -9.51 -1.52
C PHE A 41 2.69 -9.92 -2.97
N ASN A 42 2.70 -8.95 -3.89
CA ASN A 42 3.05 -9.21 -5.30
C ASN A 42 4.55 -9.41 -5.54
N GLN A 43 5.39 -9.00 -4.59
CA GLN A 43 6.83 -9.19 -4.63
C GLN A 43 7.39 -9.37 -3.21
N PRO A 44 8.58 -9.97 -3.04
CA PRO A 44 9.17 -10.15 -1.71
C PRO A 44 9.43 -8.81 -0.99
N MET A 45 8.77 -8.59 0.15
CA MET A 45 8.87 -7.35 0.93
C MET A 45 9.78 -7.46 2.18
N GLY A 46 10.63 -8.48 2.27
CA GLY A 46 11.43 -8.77 3.46
C GLY A 46 12.35 -7.61 3.88
N HIS A 47 12.97 -6.92 2.91
CA HIS A 47 13.80 -5.74 3.18
C HIS A 47 12.97 -4.58 3.75
N THR A 48 11.83 -4.26 3.13
CA THR A 48 10.92 -3.20 3.57
C THR A 48 10.35 -3.48 4.96
N LEU A 49 9.93 -4.72 5.23
CA LEU A 49 9.47 -5.16 6.54
C LEU A 49 10.54 -4.94 7.61
N ASN A 50 11.79 -5.31 7.32
CA ASN A 50 12.92 -5.09 8.22
C ASN A 50 13.18 -3.59 8.46
N THR A 51 13.23 -2.78 7.40
CA THR A 51 13.42 -1.32 7.48
C THR A 51 12.35 -0.64 8.34
N LEU A 52 11.10 -1.12 8.25
CA LEU A 52 9.97 -0.64 9.06
C LEU A 52 9.85 -1.32 10.43
N ARG A 53 10.85 -2.12 10.82
CA ARG A 53 10.99 -2.80 12.11
C ARG A 53 9.86 -3.79 12.41
N PHE A 54 9.31 -4.44 11.39
CA PHE A 54 8.44 -5.59 11.58
C PHE A 54 9.26 -6.83 11.99
N PRO A 55 8.71 -7.72 12.85
CA PRO A 55 9.36 -8.99 13.19
C PRO A 55 9.70 -9.83 11.95
N GLU A 56 10.79 -10.61 12.00
CA GLU A 56 11.23 -11.43 10.86
C GLU A 56 10.18 -12.46 10.41
N ASN A 57 9.37 -12.98 11.34
CA ASN A 57 8.30 -13.92 11.06
C ASN A 57 6.99 -13.25 10.61
N THR A 58 7.03 -11.96 10.25
CA THR A 58 5.81 -11.22 9.90
C THR A 58 5.10 -11.83 8.70
N THR A 59 5.82 -12.29 7.68
CA THR A 59 5.22 -12.92 6.49
C THR A 59 4.34 -14.12 6.84
N ASP A 60 4.68 -14.88 7.89
CA ASP A 60 3.99 -16.12 8.26
C ASP A 60 2.81 -15.89 9.21
N ARG A 61 2.59 -14.64 9.65
CA ARG A 61 1.50 -14.33 10.58
C ARG A 61 0.16 -14.39 9.85
N GLN A 62 -0.82 -14.99 10.51
CA GLN A 62 -2.21 -15.02 10.03
C GLN A 62 -2.84 -13.62 10.09
N ILE A 63 -3.50 -13.23 9.00
CA ILE A 63 -4.24 -11.95 8.90
C ILE A 63 -5.33 -11.84 9.97
N SER A 64 -5.96 -12.95 10.32
CA SER A 64 -7.03 -13.02 11.33
C SER A 64 -6.57 -12.57 12.74
N ARG A 65 -5.26 -12.60 13.02
CA ARG A 65 -4.68 -12.26 14.33
C ARG A 65 -4.19 -10.81 14.42
N LEU A 66 -4.25 -10.07 13.31
CA LEU A 66 -3.77 -8.69 13.26
C LEU A 66 -4.82 -7.74 13.81
N SER A 67 -4.38 -6.81 14.65
CA SER A 67 -5.18 -5.66 15.03
C SER A 67 -5.46 -4.76 13.81
N PHE A 68 -6.46 -3.89 13.91
CA PHE A 68 -6.78 -2.92 12.87
C PHE A 68 -5.56 -2.05 12.50
N ILE A 69 -4.81 -1.59 13.51
CA ILE A 69 -3.62 -0.75 13.30
C ILE A 69 -2.51 -1.52 12.57
N GLU A 70 -2.28 -2.78 12.95
CA GLU A 70 -1.31 -3.63 12.23
C GLU A 70 -1.73 -3.86 10.78
N LYS A 71 -3.01 -4.17 10.54
CA LYS A 71 -3.54 -4.32 9.18
C LYS A 71 -3.32 -3.05 8.36
N GLN A 72 -3.60 -1.89 8.93
CA GLN A 72 -3.35 -0.61 8.25
C GLN A 72 -1.88 -0.40 7.90
N ARG A 73 -0.96 -0.62 8.85
CA ARG A 73 0.47 -0.47 8.58
C ARG A 73 0.99 -1.47 7.53
N LEU A 74 0.46 -2.70 7.54
CA LEU A 74 0.83 -3.74 6.57
C LEU A 74 0.19 -3.53 5.20
N THR A 75 -0.98 -2.89 5.14
CA THR A 75 -1.63 -2.46 3.90
C THR A 75 -0.73 -1.50 3.13
N LEU A 76 -0.03 -0.57 3.79
CA LEU A 76 0.98 0.29 3.16
C LEU A 76 2.12 -0.51 2.51
N ILE A 77 2.59 -1.57 3.17
CA ILE A 77 3.64 -2.43 2.61
C ILE A 77 3.10 -3.27 1.45
N LEU A 78 1.86 -3.74 1.58
CA LEU A 78 1.15 -4.44 0.52
C LEU A 78 1.01 -3.55 -0.71
N GLU A 79 0.65 -2.27 -0.55
CA GLU A 79 0.63 -1.26 -1.60
C GLU A 79 2.00 -1.13 -2.27
N LEU A 80 3.07 -0.93 -1.49
CA LEU A 80 4.44 -0.86 -2.02
C LEU A 80 4.90 -2.14 -2.73
N SER A 81 4.23 -3.28 -2.51
CA SER A 81 4.52 -4.50 -3.25
C SER A 81 4.01 -4.44 -4.70
N TYR A 82 3.09 -3.53 -5.03
CA TYR A 82 2.65 -3.28 -6.40
C TYR A 82 3.63 -2.36 -7.14
N THR A 83 3.71 -2.49 -8.46
CA THR A 83 4.55 -1.65 -9.34
C THR A 83 3.87 -0.34 -9.75
N ALA A 84 2.94 0.17 -8.94
CA ALA A 84 2.22 1.40 -9.27
C ALA A 84 3.10 2.63 -9.01
N GLN A 85 2.84 3.70 -9.75
CA GLN A 85 3.61 4.95 -9.65
C GLN A 85 2.96 5.95 -8.69
N ALA A 86 1.66 5.82 -8.42
CA ALA A 86 0.98 6.56 -7.38
C ALA A 86 -0.11 5.72 -6.70
N PHE A 87 -0.26 5.91 -5.39
CA PHE A 87 -1.33 5.35 -4.58
C PHE A 87 -2.27 6.47 -4.14
N LEU A 88 -3.56 6.33 -4.44
CA LEU A 88 -4.59 7.26 -3.99
C LEU A 88 -5.29 6.64 -2.79
N GLN A 89 -5.06 7.20 -1.60
CA GLN A 89 -5.69 6.71 -0.36
C GLN A 89 -6.98 7.47 -0.06
N ASP A 90 -8.08 6.73 0.11
CA ASP A 90 -9.39 7.28 0.42
C ASP A 90 -9.62 7.27 1.95
N GLY A 91 -9.24 8.34 2.66
CA GLY A 91 -9.59 8.53 4.07
C GLY A 91 -8.61 9.35 4.93
N LEU A 92 -9.08 9.78 6.10
CA LEU A 92 -8.23 10.43 7.12
C LEU A 92 -7.18 9.43 7.62
N SER A 93 -5.93 9.65 7.24
CA SER A 93 -4.77 8.92 7.71
C SER A 93 -4.79 8.82 9.24
N VAL A 94 -5.06 7.63 9.79
CA VAL A 94 -4.83 7.38 11.22
C VAL A 94 -3.33 7.54 11.43
N ASN A 95 -2.99 8.53 12.25
CA ASN A 95 -1.66 9.01 12.60
C ASN A 95 -0.59 7.89 12.60
N VAL A 96 0.05 7.70 11.45
CA VAL A 96 1.26 6.89 11.34
C VAL A 96 2.32 7.73 12.06
N GLU A 97 2.90 7.21 13.15
CA GLU A 97 3.94 7.92 13.89
C GLU A 97 4.94 8.55 12.92
N THR A 98 5.24 9.83 13.10
CA THR A 98 6.00 10.68 12.14
C THR A 98 7.35 10.10 11.68
N ASP A 99 7.96 9.22 12.49
CA ASP A 99 9.21 8.52 12.15
C ASP A 99 9.02 7.34 11.17
N THR A 100 7.80 6.86 10.99
CA THR A 100 7.44 5.81 10.04
C THR A 100 7.01 6.42 8.69
N THR A 101 6.26 7.53 8.70
CA THR A 101 5.87 8.26 7.47
C THR A 101 7.08 8.66 6.64
N SER A 102 8.10 9.26 7.26
CA SER A 102 9.32 9.71 6.59
C SER A 102 10.14 8.58 5.94
N LYS A 103 9.95 7.32 6.36
CA LYS A 103 10.65 6.14 5.81
C LYS A 103 9.88 5.43 4.70
N ILE A 104 8.58 5.71 4.60
CA ILE A 104 7.70 5.16 3.56
C ILE A 104 7.72 6.06 2.32
N GLU A 105 7.92 7.37 2.50
CA GLU A 105 7.91 8.38 1.42
C GLU A 105 9.29 8.69 0.82
N ALA A 106 10.38 8.17 1.40
CA ALA A 106 11.77 8.37 0.93
C ALA A 106 12.20 7.29 -0.07
#